data_AF-A0A1B2EAF7-F1
#
_entry.id   AF-A0A1B2EAF7-F1
#
_cell.length_a   1.000
_cell.length_b   1.000
_cell.length_c   1.000
_cell.angle_alpha   90.00
_cell.angle_beta   90.00
_cell.angle_gamma   90.00
#
_symmetry.space_group_name_H-M   'P 1'
#
loop_
_entity.id
_entity.type
_entity.pdbx_description
1 polymer ?
#
loop_
_entity_poly.entity_id
_entity_poly.type
_entity_poly.pdbx_seq_one_letter_code
_entity_poly.pdbx_strand_id
1 'polypeptide(L)'
;MMDPFVSALEELAEALLAGEEPEQVLSDIAEENSLPIQALRNRALRAFGPLETYKLRQAELKKEREQTARRRDPVFAGASFLAAVASLNPRLSADERRAEIERLAAEYDVDPAAHKEAINRLRPR
;
A
#
# COMPACT_ATOMS: atom_id res chain seq x y z
N MET A 1 -31.92 13.79 3.20
CA MET A 1 -31.15 14.98 2.81
C MET A 1 -29.76 14.75 3.37
N MET A 2 -28.73 14.63 2.51
CA MET A 2 -27.35 14.47 2.98
C MET A 2 -26.92 15.72 3.77
N ASP A 3 -26.08 15.57 4.79
CA ASP A 3 -25.52 16.72 5.52
C ASP A 3 -24.64 17.51 4.53
N PRO A 4 -24.92 18.81 4.29
CA PRO A 4 -24.15 19.61 3.33
C PRO A 4 -22.66 19.69 3.69
N PHE A 5 -22.31 19.51 4.96
CA PHE A 5 -20.90 19.41 5.36
C PHE A 5 -20.25 18.10 4.91
N VAL A 6 -21.00 17.00 4.75
CA VAL A 6 -20.43 15.74 4.26
C VAL A 6 -20.01 15.91 2.80
N SER A 7 -20.90 16.44 1.96
CA SER A 7 -20.59 16.69 0.55
C SER A 7 -19.45 17.71 0.39
N ALA A 8 -19.46 18.80 1.15
CA ALA A 8 -18.37 19.78 1.16
C ALA A 8 -17.02 19.19 1.61
N LEU A 9 -17.02 18.18 2.50
CA LEU A 9 -15.80 17.50 2.91
C LEU A 9 -15.30 16.53 1.83
N GLU A 10 -16.20 15.88 1.09
CA GLU A 10 -15.86 15.02 -0.04
C GLU A 10 -15.20 15.85 -1.16
N GLU A 11 -15.81 16.98 -1.53
CA GLU A 11 -15.25 17.94 -2.50
C GLU A 11 -13.87 18.47 -2.07
N LEU A 12 -13.73 18.85 -0.79
CA LEU A 12 -12.46 19.31 -0.24
C LEU A 12 -11.38 18.21 -0.31
N ALA A 13 -11.74 16.96 -0.04
CA ALA A 13 -10.79 15.85 -0.11
C ALA A 13 -10.29 15.63 -1.54
N GLU A 14 -11.15 15.76 -2.55
CA GLU A 14 -10.79 15.63 -3.96
C GLU A 14 -9.83 16.73 -4.41
N ALA A 15 -10.14 17.99 -4.09
CA ALA A 15 -9.29 19.14 -4.41
C ALA A 15 -7.91 19.07 -3.72
N LEU A 16 -7.86 18.65 -2.45
CA LEU A 16 -6.59 18.44 -1.75
C LEU A 16 -5.75 17.32 -2.38
N LEU A 17 -6.37 16.27 -2.93
CA LEU A 17 -5.67 15.21 -3.67
C LEU A 17 -5.16 15.73 -5.03
N ALA A 18 -5.93 16.59 -5.71
CA ALA A 18 -5.49 17.29 -6.90
C ALA A 18 -4.27 18.19 -6.61
N GLY A 19 -4.09 18.62 -5.36
CA GLY A 19 -2.97 19.43 -4.90
C GLY A 19 -3.27 20.92 -4.93
N GLU A 20 -4.55 21.26 -4.86
CA GLU A 20 -5.02 22.64 -4.74
C GLU A 20 -4.69 23.22 -3.36
N GLU A 21 -4.67 24.56 -3.27
CA GLU A 21 -4.29 25.26 -2.06
C GLU A 21 -5.42 25.15 -1.00
N PRO A 22 -5.14 24.63 0.22
CA PRO A 22 -6.18 24.31 1.19
C PRO A 22 -7.06 25.48 1.62
N GLU A 23 -6.50 26.67 1.83
CA GLU A 23 -7.25 27.82 2.34
C GLU A 23 -8.18 28.41 1.26
N GLN A 24 -7.72 28.44 0.02
CA GLN A 24 -8.48 28.88 -1.15
C GLN A 24 -9.66 27.94 -1.41
N VAL A 25 -9.39 26.64 -1.56
CA VAL A 25 -10.45 25.63 -1.81
C VAL A 25 -11.48 25.62 -0.69
N LEU A 26 -11.05 25.72 0.56
CA LEU A 26 -11.95 25.72 1.72
C LEU A 26 -12.85 26.96 1.71
N SER A 27 -12.35 28.11 1.26
CA SER A 27 -13.15 29.32 1.05
C SER A 27 -14.18 29.12 -0.07
N ASP A 28 -13.74 28.62 -1.22
CA ASP A 28 -14.56 28.44 -2.41
C ASP A 28 -15.73 27.46 -2.13
N ILE A 29 -15.43 26.29 -1.55
CA ILE A 29 -16.44 25.29 -1.18
C ILE A 29 -17.41 25.82 -0.12
N ALA A 30 -16.92 26.60 0.85
CA ALA A 30 -17.78 27.19 1.87
C ALA A 30 -18.77 28.19 1.26
N GLU A 31 -18.34 28.98 0.28
CA GLU A 31 -19.21 29.91 -0.45
C GLU A 31 -20.24 29.17 -1.31
N GLU A 32 -19.79 28.21 -2.14
CA GLU A 32 -20.65 27.42 -3.02
C GLU A 32 -21.75 26.67 -2.27
N ASN A 33 -21.42 26.12 -1.11
CA ASN A 33 -22.35 25.36 -0.28
C ASN A 33 -23.09 26.22 0.76
N SER A 34 -22.88 27.54 0.77
CA SER A 34 -23.44 28.47 1.78
C SER A 34 -23.16 28.01 3.23
N LEU A 35 -21.96 27.49 3.48
CA LEU A 35 -21.51 26.98 4.76
C LEU A 35 -20.64 28.00 5.51
N PRO A 36 -20.68 28.03 6.85
CA PRO A 36 -19.74 28.82 7.62
C PRO A 36 -18.32 28.27 7.46
N ILE A 37 -17.42 29.06 6.86
CA ILE A 37 -16.02 28.70 6.57
C ILE A 37 -15.28 28.12 7.79
N GLN A 38 -15.47 28.72 8.97
CA GLN A 38 -14.84 28.26 10.22
C GLN A 38 -15.40 26.91 10.69
N ALA A 39 -16.68 26.64 10.46
CA ALA A 39 -17.28 25.36 10.80
C ALA A 39 -16.77 24.25 9.87
N LEU A 40 -16.65 24.54 8.56
CA LEU A 40 -16.08 23.62 7.58
C LEU A 40 -14.62 23.31 7.91
N ARG A 41 -13.80 24.32 8.20
CA ARG A 41 -12.40 24.15 8.65
C ARG A 41 -12.27 23.25 9.86
N ASN A 42 -13.05 23.50 10.90
CA ASN A 42 -12.99 22.69 12.12
C ASN A 42 -13.44 21.23 11.90
N ARG A 43 -14.35 21.00 10.95
CA ARG A 43 -14.73 19.63 10.57
C ARG A 43 -13.64 18.98 9.71
N ALA A 44 -13.08 19.69 8.75
CA ALA A 44 -11.99 19.21 7.89
C ALA A 44 -10.75 18.84 8.72
N LEU A 45 -10.34 19.68 9.66
CA LEU A 45 -9.22 19.38 10.56
C LEU A 45 -9.48 18.14 11.44
N ARG A 46 -10.72 17.89 11.86
CA ARG A 46 -11.08 16.68 12.62
C ARG A 46 -11.13 15.43 11.76
N ALA A 47 -11.62 15.53 10.52
CA ALA A 47 -11.77 14.40 9.61
C ALA A 47 -10.43 14.01 8.96
N PHE A 48 -9.65 15.02 8.56
CA PHE A 48 -8.48 14.83 7.70
C PHE A 48 -7.17 15.10 8.44
N GLY A 49 -7.16 15.87 9.53
CA GLY A 49 -5.95 16.43 10.13
C GLY A 49 -5.46 17.68 9.38
N PRO A 50 -4.17 18.07 9.50
CA PRO A 50 -3.63 19.23 8.79
C PRO A 50 -3.76 19.08 7.27
N LEU A 51 -4.39 20.06 6.62
CA LEU A 51 -4.80 19.97 5.22
C LEU A 51 -3.61 20.09 4.25
N GLU A 52 -2.60 20.87 4.64
CA GLU A 52 -1.36 21.10 3.89
C GLU A 52 -0.56 19.81 3.66
N THR A 53 -0.70 18.86 4.58
CA THR A 53 -0.01 17.56 4.51
C THR A 53 -0.93 16.42 4.07
N TYR A 54 -2.20 16.72 3.76
CA TYR A 54 -3.20 15.68 3.50
C TYR A 54 -2.78 14.75 2.36
N LYS A 55 -2.40 15.32 1.21
CA LYS A 55 -1.95 14.56 0.04
C LYS A 55 -0.75 13.67 0.32
N LEU A 56 0.24 14.19 1.05
CA LEU A 56 1.44 13.44 1.44
C LEU A 56 1.07 12.26 2.34
N ARG A 57 0.25 12.50 3.37
CA ARG A 57 -0.21 11.45 4.28
C ARG A 57 -1.04 10.38 3.58
N GLN A 58 -1.88 10.75 2.61
CA GLN A 58 -2.62 9.78 1.80
C GLN A 58 -1.70 8.93 0.91
N ALA A 59 -0.65 9.54 0.33
CA ALA A 59 0.35 8.81 -0.44
C ALA A 59 1.15 7.83 0.43
N GLU A 60 1.54 8.24 1.65
CA GLU A 60 2.22 7.37 2.62
C GLU A 60 1.33 6.20 3.05
N LEU A 61 0.07 6.46 3.40
CA LEU A 61 -0.90 5.42 3.75
C LEU A 61 -1.12 4.45 2.59
N LYS A 62 -1.20 4.94 1.35
CA LYS A 62 -1.31 4.08 0.16
C LYS A 62 -0.06 3.21 0.01
N LYS A 63 1.13 3.78 0.16
CA LYS A 63 2.40 3.04 0.09
C LYS A 63 2.49 1.99 1.19
N GLU A 64 2.08 2.30 2.42
CA GLU A 64 2.04 1.36 3.53
C GLU A 64 1.05 0.23 3.27
N ARG A 65 -0.14 0.54 2.77
CA ARG A 65 -1.16 -0.44 2.34
C ARG A 65 -0.65 -1.33 1.22
N GLU A 66 0.04 -0.77 0.23
CA GLU A 66 0.66 -1.54 -0.85
C GLU A 66 1.78 -2.44 -0.33
N GLN A 67 2.60 -1.97 0.62
CA GLN A 67 3.62 -2.80 1.26
C GLN A 67 3.01 -3.92 2.10
N THR A 68 1.94 -3.65 2.85
CA THR A 68 1.23 -4.69 3.61
C THR A 68 0.49 -5.65 2.72
N ALA A 69 -0.11 -5.18 1.61
CA ALA A 69 -0.73 -6.03 0.60
C ALA A 69 0.32 -6.92 -0.07
N ARG A 70 1.49 -6.38 -0.45
CA ARG A 70 2.62 -7.18 -1.00
C ARG A 70 3.13 -8.23 0.00
N ARG A 71 3.20 -7.89 1.28
CA ARG A 71 3.56 -8.86 2.35
C ARG A 71 2.52 -9.97 2.53
N ARG A 72 1.28 -9.76 2.09
CA ARG A 72 0.17 -10.72 2.17
C ARG A 72 -0.22 -11.32 0.82
N ASP A 73 0.49 -10.98 -0.26
CA ASP A 73 0.18 -11.46 -1.61
C ASP A 73 0.91 -12.80 -1.85
N PRO A 74 0.18 -13.91 -2.01
CA PRO A 74 0.77 -15.23 -2.25
C PRO A 74 1.59 -15.28 -3.56
N VAL A 75 1.27 -14.44 -4.55
CA VAL A 75 2.04 -14.34 -5.80
C VAL A 75 3.39 -13.68 -5.54
N PHE A 76 3.43 -12.63 -4.72
CA PHE A 76 4.67 -11.96 -4.35
C PHE A 76 5.55 -12.83 -3.44
N ALA A 77 4.94 -13.56 -2.51
CA ALA A 77 5.61 -14.56 -1.67
C ALA A 77 6.24 -15.66 -2.54
N GLY A 78 5.49 -16.22 -3.49
CA GLY A 78 6.00 -17.20 -4.45
C GLY A 78 7.14 -16.68 -5.33
N ALA A 79 7.03 -15.45 -5.83
CA ALA A 79 8.08 -14.83 -6.64
C ALA A 79 9.36 -14.56 -5.83
N SER A 80 9.22 -14.07 -4.60
CA SER A 80 10.33 -13.78 -3.68
C SER A 80 11.03 -15.07 -3.22
N PHE A 81 10.25 -16.12 -2.92
CA PHE A 81 10.76 -17.46 -2.66
C PHE A 81 11.59 -17.99 -3.84
N LEU A 82 11.07 -17.92 -5.06
CA LEU A 82 11.81 -18.39 -6.24
C LEU A 82 13.10 -17.59 -6.49
N ALA A 83 13.08 -16.27 -6.26
CA ALA A 83 14.28 -15.44 -6.35
C ALA A 83 15.33 -15.84 -5.30
N ALA A 84 14.91 -16.11 -4.06
CA ALA A 84 15.79 -16.60 -3.00
C ALA A 84 16.37 -17.98 -3.35
N VAL A 85 15.55 -18.90 -3.86
CA VAL A 85 16.01 -20.23 -4.33
C VAL A 85 17.01 -20.12 -5.49
N ALA A 86 16.82 -19.16 -6.41
CA ALA A 86 17.76 -18.90 -7.49
C ALA A 86 19.11 -18.34 -7.00
N SER A 87 19.11 -17.64 -5.87
CA SER A 87 20.30 -17.05 -5.25
C SER A 87 21.10 -18.02 -4.36
N LEU A 88 20.62 -19.26 -4.18
CA LEU A 88 21.32 -20.26 -3.39
C LEU A 88 22.71 -20.55 -3.94
N ASN A 89 23.65 -20.81 -3.03
CA ASN A 89 25.02 -21.12 -3.39
C ASN A 89 25.06 -22.38 -4.28
N PRO A 90 25.61 -22.30 -5.51
CA PRO A 90 25.59 -23.42 -6.45
C PRO A 90 26.47 -24.61 -6.00
N ARG A 91 27.30 -24.43 -4.97
CA ARG A 91 28.17 -25.49 -4.41
C ARG A 91 27.50 -26.32 -3.33
N LEU A 92 26.26 -26.00 -2.93
CA LEU A 92 25.51 -26.82 -1.97
C LEU A 92 25.28 -28.22 -2.52
N SER A 93 25.41 -29.22 -1.65
CA SER A 93 24.99 -30.59 -1.98
C SER A 93 23.47 -30.64 -2.22
N ALA A 94 22.99 -31.72 -2.82
CA ALA A 94 21.56 -31.89 -3.12
C ALA A 94 20.70 -31.84 -1.84
N ASP A 95 21.20 -32.42 -0.75
CA ASP A 95 20.48 -32.48 0.53
C ASP A 95 20.51 -31.12 1.25
N GLU A 96 21.65 -30.43 1.27
CA GLU A 96 21.75 -29.07 1.82
C GLU A 96 20.87 -28.08 1.07
N ARG A 97 20.85 -28.17 -0.27
CA ARG A 97 19.99 -27.33 -1.10
C ARG A 97 18.51 -27.59 -0.81
N ARG A 98 18.13 -28.86 -0.57
CA ARG A 98 16.74 -29.21 -0.24
C ARG A 98 16.33 -28.66 1.13
N ALA A 99 17.17 -28.83 2.15
CA ALA A 99 16.93 -28.28 3.48
C ALA A 99 16.78 -26.75 3.43
N GLU A 100 17.59 -26.09 2.61
CA GLU A 100 17.55 -24.64 2.45
C GLU A 100 16.30 -24.15 1.70
N ILE A 101 15.83 -24.91 0.70
CA ILE A 101 14.56 -24.64 0.03
C ILE A 101 13.38 -24.78 1.00
N GLU A 102 13.39 -25.81 1.86
CA GLU A 102 12.36 -26.01 2.88
C GLU A 102 12.38 -24.88 3.93
N ARG A 103 13.57 -24.39 4.32
CA ARG A 103 13.75 -23.23 5.19
C ARG A 103 13.16 -21.96 4.58
N LEU A 104 13.49 -21.67 3.31
CA LEU A 104 12.97 -20.51 2.58
C LEU A 104 11.46 -20.60 2.38
N ALA A 105 10.93 -21.80 2.13
CA ALA A 105 9.49 -22.00 1.99
C ALA A 105 8.72 -21.62 3.27
N ALA A 106 9.25 -22.00 4.44
CA ALA A 106 8.69 -21.59 5.73
C ALA A 106 8.83 -20.09 6.00
N GLU A 107 9.92 -19.46 5.56
CA GLU A 107 10.16 -18.02 5.72
C GLU A 107 9.18 -17.17 4.91
N TYR A 108 8.85 -17.60 3.69
CA TYR A 108 7.93 -16.91 2.80
C TYR A 108 6.47 -17.41 2.88
N ASP A 109 6.17 -18.38 3.75
CA ASP A 109 4.86 -19.02 3.91
C ASP A 109 4.28 -19.56 2.59
N VAL A 110 5.10 -20.32 1.85
CA VAL A 110 4.75 -20.90 0.54
C VAL A 110 4.93 -22.40 0.51
N ASP A 111 4.11 -23.10 -0.29
CA ASP A 111 4.26 -24.53 -0.54
C ASP A 111 5.31 -24.79 -1.63
N PRO A 112 6.47 -25.38 -1.33
CA PRO A 112 7.50 -25.66 -2.32
C PRO A 112 7.05 -26.71 -3.34
N ALA A 113 6.07 -27.57 -3.01
CA ALA A 113 5.53 -28.55 -3.95
C ALA A 113 4.74 -27.87 -5.08
N ALA A 114 4.00 -26.81 -4.78
CA ALA A 114 3.30 -25.97 -5.76
C ALA A 114 4.27 -25.28 -6.74
N HIS A 115 5.54 -25.12 -6.36
CA HIS A 115 6.58 -24.46 -7.17
C HIS A 115 7.64 -25.42 -7.75
N LYS A 116 7.41 -26.74 -7.69
CA LYS A 116 8.38 -27.78 -8.05
C LYS A 116 8.99 -27.62 -9.45
N GLU A 117 8.19 -27.28 -10.45
CA GLU A 117 8.69 -27.08 -11.83
C GLU A 117 9.67 -25.92 -11.93
N ALA A 118 9.36 -24.78 -11.28
CA ALA A 118 10.21 -23.60 -11.30
C ALA A 118 11.53 -23.86 -10.54
N ILE A 119 11.46 -24.52 -9.38
CA ILE A 119 12.65 -24.92 -8.61
C ILE A 119 13.57 -25.83 -9.43
N ASN A 120 13.01 -26.78 -10.19
CA ASN A 120 13.77 -27.69 -11.04
C ASN A 120 14.47 -26.96 -12.19
N ARG A 121 13.86 -25.92 -12.77
CA ARG A 121 14.50 -25.08 -13.79
C ARG A 121 15.66 -24.26 -13.24
N LEU A 122 15.61 -23.88 -11.97
CA LEU A 122 16.66 -23.14 -11.27
C LEU A 122 17.80 -24.02 -10.75
N ARG A 123 17.75 -25.34 -10.99
CA ARG A 123 18.81 -26.25 -10.55
C ARG A 123 20.04 -26.05 -11.46
N PRO A 124 21.21 -25.68 -10.92
CA PRO A 124 22.44 -25.64 -11.72
C PRO A 124 22.72 -27.04 -12.26
N ARG A 125 23.09 -27.11 -13.56
CA ARG A 125 23.43 -28.34 -14.27
C ARG A 125 24.78 -28.89 -13.84
#